data_AF-A0A2Z3H3I7-F1
#
_entry.id   AF-A0A2Z3H3I7-F1
#
_cell.length_a   1.000
_cell.length_b   1.000
_cell.length_c   1.000
_cell.angle_alpha   90.00
_cell.angle_beta   90.00
_cell.angle_gamma   90.00
#
_symmetry.space_group_name_H-M   'P 1'
#
loop_
_entity.id
_entity.type
_entity.pdbx_description
1 polymer ?
#
loop_
_entity_poly.entity_id
_entity_poly.type
_entity_poly.pdbx_seq_one_letter_code
_entity_poly.pdbx_strand_id
1 'polypeptide(L)'
;MRSRVAVLAVATTLSVVAVVAVRQRSAAPPEAIAATERVAAAVVASDRTALAAEPLLHGHAGTVDWLLQHQPALVGGYRVSVVRNGASGYHLLSEELVSHLGVIDTPTGTVSLGFRSTADGALEFVTASFSDFPAAR
;
A
#
# COMPACT_ATOMS: atom_id res chain seq x y z
N MET A 1 42.03 -39.45 7.54
CA MET A 1 40.75 -39.16 8.24
C MET A 1 39.93 -38.28 7.28
N ARG A 2 38.81 -38.76 6.71
CA ARG A 2 37.41 -38.50 7.16
C ARG A 2 37.19 -36.99 7.41
N SER A 3 36.30 -36.22 6.79
CA SER A 3 35.03 -36.40 6.04
C SER A 3 34.72 -35.05 5.34
N ARG A 4 34.37 -34.99 4.05
CA ARG A 4 33.01 -34.90 3.44
C ARG A 4 32.13 -33.69 3.85
N VAL A 5 31.75 -32.89 2.81
CA VAL A 5 30.38 -32.39 2.49
C VAL A 5 29.85 -31.23 3.38
N ALA A 6 29.19 -30.16 2.93
CA ALA A 6 28.79 -29.60 1.63
C ALA A 6 28.12 -28.23 1.86
N VAL A 7 28.16 -27.39 0.82
CA VAL A 7 27.06 -26.54 0.28
C VAL A 7 26.25 -25.66 1.25
N LEU A 8 26.30 -24.33 1.06
CA LEU A 8 25.14 -23.59 0.53
C LEU A 8 25.58 -22.22 0.02
N ALA A 9 25.51 -22.04 -1.31
CA ALA A 9 25.56 -20.74 -1.94
C ALA A 9 24.22 -20.05 -1.70
N VAL A 10 24.22 -18.89 -1.06
CA VAL A 10 23.06 -17.99 -1.06
C VAL A 10 23.47 -16.74 -1.84
N ALA A 11 23.29 -16.83 -3.15
CA ALA A 11 23.29 -15.67 -4.03
C ALA A 11 21.94 -14.98 -3.88
N THR A 12 21.81 -14.06 -2.92
CA THR A 12 20.67 -13.12 -2.89
C THR A 12 21.00 -11.95 -3.80
N THR A 13 20.68 -12.10 -5.09
CA THR A 13 20.43 -10.98 -6.00
C THR A 13 19.21 -10.22 -5.51
N LEU A 14 19.43 -9.20 -4.66
CA LEU A 14 18.43 -8.19 -4.32
C LEU A 14 18.31 -7.23 -5.51
N SER A 15 17.45 -7.61 -6.45
CA SER A 15 17.14 -6.83 -7.64
C SER A 15 16.25 -5.63 -7.28
N VAL A 16 16.84 -4.44 -7.35
CA VAL A 16 16.26 -3.12 -7.72
C VAL A 16 14.84 -2.81 -7.22
N VAL A 17 14.72 -2.16 -6.06
CA VAL A 17 13.51 -1.41 -5.70
C VAL A 17 13.67 0.02 -6.20
N ALA A 18 13.27 0.30 -7.44
CA ALA A 18 13.17 1.67 -7.93
C ALA A 18 11.87 2.31 -7.40
N VAL A 19 11.90 2.82 -6.16
CA VAL A 19 10.81 3.65 -5.61
C VAL A 19 10.88 5.02 -6.29
N VAL A 20 10.19 5.19 -7.41
CA VAL A 20 9.97 6.52 -8.00
C VAL A 20 8.71 7.11 -7.38
N ALA A 21 8.83 7.60 -6.14
CA ALA A 21 7.81 8.38 -5.46
C ALA A 21 7.73 9.77 -6.11
N VAL A 22 6.86 9.94 -7.10
CA VAL A 22 6.50 11.27 -7.60
C VAL A 22 5.53 11.87 -6.59
N ARG A 23 6.05 12.71 -5.69
CA ARG A 23 5.22 13.53 -4.80
C ARG A 23 4.47 14.57 -5.64
N GLN A 24 3.31 14.18 -6.19
CA GLN A 24 2.34 15.19 -6.59
C GLN A 24 1.88 15.91 -5.32
N ARG A 25 2.02 17.23 -5.36
CA ARG A 25 1.82 18.15 -4.23
C ARG A 25 0.33 18.33 -3.98
N SER A 26 -0.35 17.26 -3.62
CA SER A 26 -1.72 17.27 -3.11
C SER A 26 -1.66 17.59 -1.62
N ALA A 27 -2.63 18.33 -1.08
CA ALA A 27 -2.75 18.69 0.34
C ALA A 27 -3.05 17.48 1.25
N ALA A 28 -2.42 16.35 0.98
CA ALA A 28 -2.56 15.09 1.67
C ALA A 28 -1.79 15.11 3.00
N PRO A 29 -2.35 14.55 4.08
CA PRO A 29 -1.63 14.39 5.32
C PRO A 29 -0.33 13.59 5.10
N PRO A 30 0.83 14.05 5.59
CA PRO A 30 2.10 13.34 5.42
C PRO A 30 2.07 11.90 5.93
N GLU A 31 1.30 11.65 6.98
CA GLU A 31 1.10 10.34 7.58
C GLU A 31 0.36 9.37 6.65
N ALA A 32 -0.64 9.82 5.89
CA ALA A 32 -1.34 8.97 4.93
C ALA A 32 -0.39 8.46 3.84
N ILE A 33 0.53 9.32 3.37
CA ILE A 33 1.50 8.94 2.34
C ILE A 33 2.45 7.89 2.90
N ALA A 34 3.05 8.15 4.08
CA ALA A 34 3.98 7.24 4.71
C ALA A 34 3.34 5.88 5.06
N ALA A 35 2.09 5.87 5.53
CA ALA A 35 1.36 4.64 5.79
C ALA A 35 1.05 3.87 4.49
N THR A 36 0.61 4.55 3.43
CA THR A 36 0.35 3.91 2.13
C THR A 36 1.63 3.31 1.54
N GLU A 37 2.77 4.00 1.67
CA GLU A 37 4.08 3.49 1.24
C GLU A 37 4.50 2.24 2.03
N ARG A 38 4.34 2.25 3.36
CA ARG A 38 4.64 1.08 4.23
C ARG A 38 3.74 -0.10 3.89
N VAL A 39 2.44 0.13 3.70
CA VAL A 39 1.49 -0.90 3.30
C VAL A 39 1.88 -1.49 1.96
N ALA A 40 2.15 -0.67 0.94
CA ALA A 40 2.56 -1.16 -0.38
C ALA A 40 3.84 -2.00 -0.31
N ALA A 41 4.85 -1.53 0.44
CA ALA A 41 6.10 -2.26 0.63
C ALA A 41 5.90 -3.61 1.34
N ALA A 42 5.09 -3.63 2.40
CA ALA A 42 4.79 -4.85 3.15
C ALA A 42 3.96 -5.84 2.31
N VAL A 43 3.02 -5.36 1.50
CA VAL A 43 2.30 -6.21 0.54
C VAL A 43 3.26 -6.85 -0.46
N VAL A 44 4.15 -6.08 -1.10
CA VAL A 44 5.13 -6.63 -2.06
C VAL A 44 6.01 -7.68 -1.42
N ALA A 45 6.48 -7.44 -0.20
CA ALA A 45 7.29 -8.38 0.57
C ALA A 45 6.49 -9.60 1.09
N SER A 46 5.17 -9.63 0.92
CA SER A 46 4.27 -10.60 1.54
C SER A 46 4.41 -10.66 3.07
N ASP A 47 4.74 -9.52 3.68
CA ASP A 47 5.01 -9.41 5.11
C ASP A 47 3.70 -9.16 5.89
N ARG A 48 3.01 -10.26 6.22
CA ARG A 48 1.79 -10.22 7.04
C ARG A 48 2.04 -9.55 8.41
N THR A 49 3.21 -9.74 9.01
CA THR A 49 3.51 -9.21 10.33
C THR A 49 3.65 -7.69 10.29
N ALA A 50 4.34 -7.15 9.29
CA ALA A 50 4.43 -5.70 9.09
C ALA A 50 3.06 -5.07 8.80
N LEU A 51 2.20 -5.73 8.00
CA LEU A 51 0.84 -5.26 7.76
C LEU A 51 -0.03 -5.27 9.01
N ALA A 52 0.06 -6.33 9.83
CA ALA A 52 -0.68 -6.41 11.09
C ALA A 52 -0.17 -5.42 12.15
N ALA A 53 1.10 -5.02 12.06
CA ALA A 53 1.71 -4.03 12.94
C ALA A 53 1.49 -2.58 12.48
N GLU A 54 0.97 -2.35 11.28
CA GLU A 54 0.63 -1.01 10.78
C GLU A 54 -0.43 -0.37 11.68
N PRO A 55 -0.13 0.74 12.38
CA PRO A 55 -1.09 1.35 13.31
C PRO A 55 -2.45 1.65 12.68
N LEU A 56 -2.48 2.11 11.42
CA LEU A 56 -3.74 2.40 10.73
C LEU A 56 -4.57 1.14 10.42
N LEU A 57 -3.96 -0.05 10.33
CA LEU A 57 -4.69 -1.30 10.06
C LEU A 57 -5.04 -2.07 11.35
N HIS A 58 -4.73 -1.52 12.53
CA HIS A 58 -5.05 -2.18 13.80
C HIS A 58 -6.58 -2.37 13.91
N GLY A 59 -7.02 -3.60 14.17
CA GLY A 59 -8.44 -3.94 14.21
C GLY A 59 -9.05 -4.29 12.84
N HIS A 60 -8.29 -4.18 11.76
CA HIS A 60 -8.71 -4.50 10.38
C HIS A 60 -8.01 -5.75 9.83
N ALA A 61 -7.98 -6.84 10.60
CA ALA A 61 -7.29 -8.08 10.22
C ALA A 61 -7.74 -8.64 8.85
N GLY A 62 -9.03 -8.53 8.53
CA GLY A 62 -9.55 -8.94 7.20
C GLY A 62 -8.95 -8.14 6.04
N THR A 63 -8.59 -6.88 6.26
CA THR A 63 -7.90 -6.05 5.27
C THR A 63 -6.48 -6.54 5.02
N VAL A 64 -5.77 -7.03 6.04
CA VAL A 64 -4.42 -7.59 5.88
C VAL A 64 -4.45 -8.78 4.92
N ASP A 65 -5.37 -9.70 5.11
CA ASP A 65 -5.51 -10.88 4.24
C ASP A 65 -5.94 -10.47 2.83
N TRP A 66 -6.87 -9.53 2.70
CA TRP A 66 -7.31 -8.99 1.42
C TRP A 66 -6.18 -8.29 0.65
N LEU A 67 -5.33 -7.50 1.33
CA LEU A 67 -4.19 -6.83 0.72
C LEU A 67 -3.16 -7.84 0.17
N LEU A 68 -2.88 -8.91 0.93
CA LEU A 68 -1.95 -9.96 0.51
C LEU A 68 -2.46 -10.74 -0.71
N GLN A 69 -3.77 -10.87 -0.89
CA GLN A 69 -4.34 -11.47 -2.11
C GLN A 69 -4.03 -10.63 -3.37
N HIS A 70 -3.84 -9.32 -3.22
CA HIS A 70 -3.50 -8.39 -4.32
C HIS A 70 -1.99 -8.21 -4.52
N GLN A 71 -1.15 -8.91 -3.75
CA GLN A 71 0.31 -8.87 -3.87
C GLN A 71 0.83 -9.07 -5.31
N PRO A 72 0.28 -10.00 -6.12
CA PRO A 72 0.75 -10.19 -7.50
C PRO A 72 0.64 -8.94 -8.38
N ALA A 73 -0.33 -8.06 -8.13
CA ALA A 73 -0.48 -6.81 -8.89
C ALA A 73 0.68 -5.83 -8.59
N LEU A 74 1.16 -5.77 -7.35
CA LEU A 74 2.18 -4.82 -6.93
C LEU A 74 3.62 -5.27 -7.27
N VAL A 75 3.86 -6.58 -7.42
CA VAL A 75 5.21 -7.13 -7.73
C VAL A 75 5.74 -6.64 -9.08
N GLY A 76 4.85 -6.31 -10.03
CA GLY A 76 5.22 -5.72 -11.32
C GLY A 76 5.72 -4.27 -11.25
N GLY A 77 5.81 -3.71 -10.04
CA GLY A 77 6.10 -2.30 -9.77
C GLY A 77 4.84 -1.55 -9.39
N TYR A 78 4.99 -0.48 -8.61
CA TYR A 78 3.86 0.33 -8.18
C TYR A 78 4.26 1.79 -7.99
N ARG A 79 3.25 2.67 -7.97
CA ARG A 79 3.40 4.07 -7.55
C ARG A 79 2.42 4.36 -6.43
N VAL A 80 2.89 5.12 -5.45
CA VAL A 80 2.05 5.56 -4.33
C VAL A 80 1.75 7.04 -4.48
N SER A 81 0.49 7.40 -4.26
CA SER A 81 0.06 8.77 -4.08
C SER A 81 -1.03 8.87 -3.01
N VAL A 82 -1.31 10.07 -2.53
CA VAL A 82 -2.49 10.32 -1.70
C VAL A 82 -3.23 11.52 -2.27
N VAL A 83 -4.55 11.39 -2.39
CA VAL A 83 -5.45 12.41 -2.93
C VAL A 83 -6.61 12.62 -1.98
N ARG A 84 -7.30 13.76 -2.08
CA ARG A 84 -8.64 13.89 -1.46
C ARG A 84 -9.59 12.93 -2.16
N ASN A 85 -10.48 12.32 -1.39
CA ASN A 85 -11.54 11.50 -1.98
C ASN A 85 -12.37 12.37 -2.94
N GLY A 86 -12.68 11.86 -4.14
CA GLY A 86 -13.35 12.63 -5.19
C GLY A 86 -12.47 13.53 -6.06
N ALA A 87 -11.21 13.76 -5.72
CA ALA A 87 -10.35 14.70 -6.48
C ALA A 87 -10.13 14.29 -7.95
N SER A 88 -10.22 12.98 -8.25
CA SER A 88 -10.10 12.41 -9.60
C SER A 88 -11.45 12.02 -10.21
N GLY A 89 -12.58 12.44 -9.60
CA GLY A 89 -13.92 11.98 -9.95
C GLY A 89 -14.28 10.58 -9.43
N TYR A 90 -13.31 9.87 -8.81
CA TYR A 90 -13.57 8.61 -8.11
C TYR A 90 -13.82 8.86 -6.63
N HIS A 91 -14.91 8.29 -6.13
CA HIS A 91 -15.26 8.28 -4.70
C HIS A 91 -15.31 6.84 -4.21
N LEU A 92 -14.48 6.52 -3.22
CA LEU A 92 -14.50 5.19 -2.58
C LEU A 92 -15.76 5.02 -1.72
N LEU A 93 -16.06 6.05 -0.92
CA LEU A 93 -17.28 6.26 -0.14
C LEU A 93 -17.61 7.76 -0.14
N SER A 94 -18.66 8.18 0.56
CA SER A 94 -18.93 9.61 0.77
C SER A 94 -17.75 10.30 1.47
N GLU A 95 -17.57 11.61 1.22
CA GLU A 95 -16.48 12.40 1.81
C GLU A 95 -16.58 12.51 3.34
N GLU A 96 -17.78 12.35 3.90
CA GLU A 96 -18.02 12.27 5.35
C GLU A 96 -17.41 11.02 5.99
N LEU A 97 -17.32 9.92 5.24
CA LEU A 97 -16.75 8.66 5.71
C LEU A 97 -15.29 8.53 5.31
N VAL A 98 -14.92 8.92 4.09
CA VAL A 98 -13.56 8.83 3.56
C VAL A 98 -13.16 10.21 3.04
N SER A 99 -12.22 10.84 3.72
CA SER A 99 -11.70 12.16 3.37
C SER A 99 -10.55 12.11 2.35
N HIS A 100 -9.74 11.05 2.42
CA HIS A 100 -8.53 10.89 1.62
C HIS A 100 -8.39 9.45 1.13
N LEU A 101 -7.71 9.28 -0.01
CA LEU A 101 -7.39 7.99 -0.59
C LEU A 101 -5.87 7.84 -0.68
N GLY A 102 -5.32 6.81 -0.05
CA GLY A 102 -4.01 6.27 -0.41
C GLY A 102 -4.14 5.41 -1.65
N VAL A 103 -3.49 5.81 -2.73
CA VAL A 103 -3.60 5.17 -4.04
C VAL A 103 -2.29 4.45 -4.33
N ILE A 104 -2.39 3.16 -4.59
CA ILE A 104 -1.29 2.31 -5.04
C ILE A 104 -1.60 1.89 -6.48
N ASP A 105 -1.04 2.62 -7.43
CA ASP A 105 -1.17 2.33 -8.85
C ASP A 105 -0.22 1.20 -9.24
N THR A 106 -0.75 0.20 -9.91
CA THR A 106 0.00 -0.97 -10.40
C THR A 106 -0.23 -1.15 -11.91
N PRO A 107 0.54 -2.00 -12.60
CA PRO A 107 0.31 -2.29 -14.01
C PRO A 107 -1.07 -2.87 -14.33
N THR A 108 -1.69 -3.57 -13.38
CA THR A 108 -2.93 -4.33 -13.59
C THR A 108 -4.14 -3.73 -12.87
N GLY A 109 -3.97 -2.60 -12.20
CA GLY A 109 -5.06 -1.99 -11.43
C GLY A 109 -4.59 -1.05 -10.34
N THR A 110 -5.51 -0.68 -9.47
CA THR A 110 -5.30 0.33 -8.43
C THR A 110 -5.82 -0.18 -7.11
N VAL A 111 -4.97 -0.25 -6.08
CA VAL A 111 -5.43 -0.45 -4.69
C VAL A 111 -5.68 0.92 -4.07
N SER A 112 -6.88 1.16 -3.56
CA SER A 112 -7.24 2.37 -2.83
C SER A 112 -7.43 2.05 -1.35
N LEU A 113 -6.77 2.82 -0.49
CA LEU A 113 -6.93 2.81 0.97
C LEU A 113 -7.71 4.06 1.37
N GLY A 114 -8.90 3.88 1.91
CA GLY A 114 -9.76 4.97 2.38
C GLY A 114 -9.40 5.40 3.80
N PHE A 115 -9.10 6.68 3.96
CA PHE A 115 -8.79 7.28 5.25
C PHE A 115 -9.77 8.40 5.63
N ARG A 116 -10.12 8.44 6.91
CA ARG A 116 -10.84 9.55 7.53
C ARG A 116 -9.88 10.38 8.35
N SER A 117 -9.87 11.70 8.12
CA SER A 117 -9.23 12.65 9.02
C SER A 117 -10.17 12.92 10.19
N THR A 118 -9.68 12.77 11.41
CA THR A 118 -10.41 13.11 12.63
C THR A 118 -10.28 14.61 12.95
N ALA A 119 -11.07 15.11 13.90
CA ALA A 119 -11.11 16.52 14.27
C ALA A 119 -9.79 17.03 14.91
N ASP A 120 -9.03 16.13 15.54
CA ASP A 120 -7.69 16.35 16.08
C ASP A 120 -6.57 16.19 15.03
N GLY A 121 -6.94 15.90 13.78
CA GLY A 121 -6.00 15.80 12.66
C GLY A 121 -5.31 14.45 12.52
N ALA A 122 -5.69 13.45 13.33
CA ALA A 122 -5.25 12.07 13.14
C ALA A 122 -5.94 11.42 11.93
N LEU A 123 -5.38 10.29 11.49
CA LEU A 123 -5.94 9.49 10.41
C LEU A 123 -6.44 8.16 10.94
N GLU A 124 -7.58 7.74 10.41
CA GLU A 124 -8.16 6.43 10.65
C GLU A 124 -8.36 5.73 9.32
N PHE A 125 -8.00 4.45 9.25
CA PHE A 125 -8.40 3.60 8.14
C PHE A 125 -9.89 3.30 8.21
N VAL A 126 -10.54 3.28 7.06
CA VAL A 126 -11.98 3.03 6.94
C VAL A 126 -12.24 1.79 6.12
N THR A 127 -11.63 1.71 4.94
CA THR A 127 -11.87 0.62 3.99
C THR A 127 -10.78 0.56 2.93
N ALA A 128 -10.71 -0.53 2.18
CA ALA A 128 -9.86 -0.66 1.01
C ALA A 128 -10.67 -1.20 -0.18
N SER A 129 -10.24 -0.86 -1.39
CA SER A 129 -10.78 -1.42 -2.63
C SER A 129 -9.69 -1.67 -3.64
N PHE A 130 -9.98 -2.55 -4.60
CA PHE A 130 -9.17 -2.78 -5.77
C PHE A 130 -10.01 -2.53 -7.02
N SER A 131 -9.40 -1.93 -8.03
CA SER A 131 -9.99 -1.70 -9.34
C SER A 131 -9.04 -2.22 -10.41
N ASP A 132 -9.52 -3.06 -11.32
CA ASP A 132 -8.77 -3.52 -12.49
C ASP A 132 -8.53 -2.41 -13.53
N PHE A 133 -9.16 -1.25 -13.35
CA PHE A 133 -8.89 -0.06 -14.15
C PHE A 133 -7.68 0.67 -13.58
N PRO A 134 -6.60 0.89 -14.36
CA PRO A 134 -5.52 1.77 -13.94
C PRO A 134 -6.09 3.18 -13.73
N ALA A 135 -5.68 3.86 -12.66
CA ALA A 135 -6.08 5.25 -12.42
C ALA A 135 -5.80 6.09 -13.68
N ALA A 136 -6.79 6.88 -14.11
CA ALA A 136 -6.65 7.77 -15.26
C ALA A 136 -5.45 8.70 -15.02
N ARG A 137 -4.42 8.57 -15.86
CA ARG A 137 -3.20 9.38 -15.82
C ARG A 137 -3.40 10.75 -16.43
#